data_AF-A0A103XQ80-F1
#
_entry.id   AF-A0A103XQ80-F1
#
_cell.length_a   1.000
_cell.length_b   1.000
_cell.length_c   1.000
_cell.angle_alpha   90.00
_cell.angle_beta   90.00
_cell.angle_gamma   90.00
#
_symmetry.space_group_name_H-M   'P 1'
#
loop_
_entity.id
_entity.type
_entity.pdbx_description
1 polymer ?
#
loop_
_entity_poly.entity_id
_entity_poly.type
_entity_poly.pdbx_seq_one_letter_code
_entity_poly.pdbx_strand_id
1 'polypeptide(L)'
;MGPTSQDHPYTFVGAPMATVVGQKLESLYHAIRNRLKSVLHAWHPSDMSAYYIWSPWKTVFDPASWEQITVRHIVPKQLAVMHEFQVNPADQKLDQFYWVRTWATAIPIHHMLQKMDVFFNKWQQVLYQWLCSKPNFEAVINWYLGWKV
;
A
#
# COMPACT_ATOMS: atom_id res chain seq x y z
N MET A 1 29.07 -23.62 35.21
CA MET A 1 28.99 -23.58 33.74
C MET A 1 27.52 -23.69 33.38
N GLY A 2 26.96 -22.61 32.84
CA GLY A 2 25.51 -22.46 32.63
C GLY A 2 24.99 -23.31 31.48
N PRO A 3 23.67 -23.57 31.43
CA PRO A 3 23.07 -24.28 30.33
C PRO A 3 23.05 -23.39 29.08
N THR A 4 23.47 -23.98 27.97
CA THR A 4 23.45 -23.45 26.62
C THR A 4 22.01 -23.14 26.17
N SER A 5 21.93 -22.07 25.37
CA SER A 5 20.74 -21.42 24.83
C SER A 5 20.01 -22.22 23.74
N GLN A 6 18.87 -21.64 23.30
CA GLN A 6 18.06 -21.94 22.11
C GLN A 6 17.05 -23.08 22.25
N ASP A 7 15.76 -22.96 21.92
CA ASP A 7 14.98 -21.90 21.29
C ASP A 7 13.54 -22.01 21.81
N HIS A 8 12.92 -20.88 22.15
CA HIS A 8 11.48 -20.83 22.39
C HIS A 8 10.75 -21.05 21.06
N PRO A 9 9.91 -22.10 20.91
CA PRO A 9 9.07 -22.22 19.75
C PRO A 9 7.93 -21.21 19.94
N TYR A 10 8.10 -20.00 19.40
CA TYR A 10 6.96 -19.14 19.15
C TYR A 10 6.08 -19.85 18.12
N THR A 11 5.10 -20.55 18.66
CA THR A 11 3.91 -21.10 18.00
C THR A 11 3.46 -20.21 16.84
N PHE A 12 3.68 -20.69 15.62
CA PHE A 12 3.01 -20.20 14.42
C PHE A 12 1.54 -20.63 14.50
N VAL A 13 0.74 -19.91 15.28
CA VAL A 13 -0.72 -20.01 15.22
C VAL A 13 -1.18 -19.24 13.98
N GLY A 14 -0.95 -19.84 12.82
CA GLY A 14 -1.36 -19.33 11.50
C GLY A 14 -1.45 -20.39 10.40
N ALA A 15 -0.96 -21.62 10.63
CA ALA A 15 -0.86 -22.66 9.59
C ALA A 15 -1.96 -23.75 9.51
N PRO A 16 -3.11 -23.76 10.20
CA PRO A 16 -4.10 -24.80 9.92
C PRO A 16 -4.81 -24.53 8.58
N MET A 17 -5.26 -23.30 8.38
CA MET A 17 -6.09 -22.95 7.23
C MET A 17 -5.28 -22.82 5.94
N ALA A 18 -4.07 -22.25 5.99
CA ALA A 18 -3.20 -22.14 4.80
C ALA A 18 -2.83 -23.50 4.21
N THR A 19 -2.60 -24.50 5.07
CA THR A 19 -2.13 -25.84 4.67
C THR A 19 -3.27 -26.74 4.21
N VAL A 20 -4.43 -26.69 4.88
CA VAL A 20 -5.64 -27.45 4.50
C VAL A 20 -6.29 -26.87 3.24
N VAL A 21 -6.24 -25.54 3.08
CA VAL A 21 -6.68 -24.87 1.85
C VAL A 21 -5.70 -25.19 0.72
N GLY A 22 -4.38 -25.05 0.92
CA GLY A 22 -3.37 -25.24 -0.13
C GLY A 22 -3.51 -26.53 -0.95
N GLN A 23 -3.69 -27.68 -0.32
CA GLN A 23 -3.75 -28.98 -1.04
C GLN A 23 -5.00 -29.17 -1.90
N LYS A 24 -6.16 -28.63 -1.48
CA LYS A 24 -7.41 -28.70 -2.26
C LYS A 24 -7.54 -27.54 -3.25
N LEU A 25 -6.85 -26.43 -2.95
CA LEU A 25 -6.86 -25.20 -3.74
C LEU A 25 -5.97 -25.29 -4.98
N GLU A 26 -4.93 -26.13 -5.04
CA GLU A 26 -4.08 -26.27 -6.24
C GLU A 26 -4.89 -26.43 -7.54
N SER A 27 -5.90 -27.32 -7.53
CA SER A 27 -6.80 -27.51 -8.68
C SER A 27 -7.71 -26.30 -9.00
N LEU A 28 -8.06 -25.50 -7.99
CA LEU A 28 -8.91 -24.31 -8.09
C LEU A 28 -8.11 -23.01 -8.20
N TYR A 29 -6.80 -23.08 -8.02
CA TYR A 29 -5.92 -21.92 -7.86
C TYR A 29 -5.90 -21.09 -9.13
N HIS A 30 -5.88 -21.75 -10.29
CA HIS A 30 -6.02 -21.08 -11.58
C HIS A 30 -7.35 -20.34 -11.72
N ALA A 31 -8.47 -20.97 -11.35
CA ALA A 31 -9.80 -20.36 -11.44
C ALA A 31 -9.92 -19.16 -10.50
N ILE A 32 -9.45 -19.30 -9.26
CA ILE A 32 -9.45 -18.24 -8.25
C ILE A 32 -8.55 -17.09 -8.68
N ARG A 33 -7.32 -17.38 -9.12
CA ARG A 33 -6.38 -16.37 -9.63
C ARG A 33 -6.98 -15.60 -10.81
N ASN A 34 -7.67 -16.29 -11.72
CA ASN A 34 -8.32 -15.64 -12.86
C ASN A 34 -9.50 -14.76 -12.43
N ARG A 35 -10.33 -15.22 -11.49
CA ARG A 35 -11.41 -14.41 -10.90
C ARG A 35 -10.87 -13.18 -10.18
N LEU A 36 -9.86 -13.37 -9.34
CA LEU A 36 -9.16 -12.32 -8.62
C LEU A 36 -8.56 -11.26 -9.56
N LYS A 37 -7.90 -11.68 -10.64
CA LYS A 37 -7.40 -10.79 -11.69
C LYS A 37 -8.54 -10.01 -12.36
N SER A 38 -9.66 -10.66 -12.66
CA SER A 38 -10.83 -10.02 -13.26
C SER A 38 -11.42 -8.94 -12.35
N VAL A 39 -11.52 -9.21 -11.03
CA VAL A 39 -11.98 -8.22 -10.05
C VAL A 39 -11.03 -7.04 -10.00
N LEU A 40 -9.71 -7.30 -9.95
CA LEU A 40 -8.72 -6.23 -9.96
C LEU A 40 -8.71 -5.42 -11.25
N HIS A 41 -9.14 -5.98 -12.37
CA HIS A 41 -9.26 -5.24 -13.62
C HIS A 41 -10.32 -4.13 -13.54
N ALA A 42 -11.46 -4.38 -12.90
CA ALA A 42 -12.52 -3.39 -12.70
C ALA A 42 -12.35 -2.53 -11.43
N TRP A 43 -11.51 -2.98 -10.49
CA TRP A 43 -11.31 -2.30 -9.20
C TRP A 43 -10.76 -0.87 -9.32
N HIS A 44 -11.16 0.02 -8.41
CA HIS A 44 -10.63 1.37 -8.26
C HIS A 44 -10.06 1.57 -6.84
N PRO A 45 -8.93 2.30 -6.65
CA PRO A 45 -8.32 2.48 -5.34
C PRO A 45 -9.22 3.01 -4.22
N SER A 46 -10.28 3.77 -4.55
CA SER A 46 -11.26 4.25 -3.57
C SER A 46 -12.10 3.13 -2.93
N ASP A 47 -12.17 1.95 -3.54
CA ASP A 47 -12.82 0.79 -2.93
C ASP A 47 -11.85 0.13 -1.92
N MET A 48 -11.94 0.61 -0.69
CA MET A 48 -11.12 0.15 0.44
C MET A 48 -11.47 -1.27 0.87
N SER A 49 -12.67 -1.77 0.56
CA SER A 49 -13.09 -3.12 0.93
C SER A 49 -12.22 -4.19 0.26
N ALA A 50 -11.73 -3.89 -0.95
CA ALA A 50 -10.86 -4.78 -1.70
C ALA A 50 -9.57 -5.14 -0.96
N TYR A 51 -9.01 -4.23 -0.14
CA TYR A 51 -7.82 -4.51 0.65
C TYR A 51 -8.03 -5.66 1.65
N TYR A 52 -9.18 -5.71 2.32
CA TYR A 52 -9.50 -6.77 3.28
C TYR A 52 -9.72 -8.12 2.60
N ILE A 53 -10.23 -8.09 1.36
CA ILE A 53 -10.41 -9.29 0.55
C ILE A 53 -9.06 -9.79 0.00
N TRP A 54 -8.16 -8.87 -0.39
CA TRP A 54 -6.91 -9.21 -1.06
C TRP A 54 -5.72 -9.48 -0.15
N SER A 55 -5.58 -8.73 0.94
CA SER A 55 -4.39 -8.84 1.81
C SER A 55 -4.12 -10.25 2.38
N PRO A 56 -5.13 -11.10 2.69
CA PRO A 56 -4.87 -12.48 3.13
C PRO A 56 -4.20 -13.34 2.07
N TRP A 57 -4.41 -13.05 0.79
CA TRP A 57 -3.79 -13.82 -0.30
C TRP A 57 -2.28 -13.63 -0.36
N LYS A 58 -1.73 -12.56 0.22
CA LYS A 58 -0.28 -12.35 0.32
C LYS A 58 0.43 -13.51 1.02
N THR A 59 -0.22 -14.17 1.98
CA THR A 59 0.36 -15.32 2.70
C THR A 59 0.15 -16.65 1.98
N VAL A 60 -0.71 -16.67 0.96
CA VAL A 60 -1.04 -17.87 0.15
C VAL A 60 -0.18 -17.94 -1.11
N PHE A 61 0.05 -16.80 -1.77
CA PHE A 61 0.93 -16.70 -2.94
C PHE A 61 2.41 -16.72 -2.51
N ASP A 62 3.27 -17.32 -3.33
CA ASP A 62 4.71 -17.09 -3.19
C ASP A 62 5.04 -15.61 -3.44
N PRO A 63 6.14 -15.08 -2.85
CA PRO A 63 6.45 -13.65 -2.96
C PRO A 63 6.55 -13.12 -4.39
N ALA A 64 7.09 -13.91 -5.33
CA ALA A 64 7.27 -13.48 -6.71
C ALA A 64 5.92 -13.45 -7.47
N SER A 65 5.07 -14.45 -7.30
CA SER A 65 3.72 -14.45 -7.87
C SER A 65 2.86 -13.32 -7.31
N TRP A 66 2.95 -13.06 -6.01
CA TRP A 66 2.25 -11.95 -5.36
C TRP A 66 2.68 -10.61 -5.93
N GLU A 67 4.00 -10.39 -6.04
CA GLU A 67 4.55 -9.17 -6.61
C GLU A 67 4.10 -8.97 -8.07
N GLN A 68 4.18 -9.99 -8.92
CA GLN A 68 3.72 -9.89 -10.31
C GLN A 68 2.25 -9.48 -10.41
N ILE A 69 1.39 -10.00 -9.55
CA ILE A 69 -0.04 -9.64 -9.52
C ILE A 69 -0.23 -8.19 -9.08
N THR A 70 0.41 -7.79 -7.98
CA THR A 70 0.28 -6.43 -7.43
C THR A 70 0.83 -5.38 -8.39
N VAL A 71 2.00 -5.61 -9.01
CA VAL A 71 2.62 -4.71 -9.99
C VAL A 71 1.77 -4.58 -11.25
N ARG A 72 1.14 -5.66 -11.71
CA ARG A 72 0.34 -5.64 -12.93
C ARG A 72 -1.02 -4.96 -12.75
N HIS A 73 -1.63 -5.07 -11.58
CA HIS A 73 -3.05 -4.75 -11.42
C HIS A 73 -3.35 -3.68 -10.38
N ILE A 74 -2.53 -3.54 -9.33
CA ILE A 74 -2.78 -2.62 -8.21
C ILE A 74 -1.90 -1.37 -8.34
N VAL A 75 -0.58 -1.54 -8.51
CA VAL A 75 0.39 -0.45 -8.54
C VAL A 75 0.07 0.62 -9.60
N PRO A 76 -0.29 0.29 -10.86
CA PRO A 76 -0.55 1.32 -11.87
C PRO A 76 -1.76 2.20 -11.53
N LYS A 77 -2.79 1.61 -10.91
CA LYS A 77 -4.00 2.33 -10.49
C LYS A 77 -3.74 3.22 -9.29
N GLN A 78 -2.91 2.75 -8.35
CA GLN A 78 -2.45 3.58 -7.25
C GLN A 78 -1.61 4.76 -7.73
N LEU A 79 -0.71 4.54 -8.69
CA LEU A 79 0.06 5.64 -9.29
C LEU A 79 -0.85 6.65 -9.98
N ALA A 80 -1.87 6.20 -10.73
CA ALA A 80 -2.83 7.09 -11.37
C ALA A 80 -3.51 8.03 -10.35
N VAL A 81 -4.05 7.48 -9.24
CA VAL A 81 -4.67 8.33 -8.20
C VAL A 81 -3.67 9.22 -7.47
N MET A 82 -2.39 8.82 -7.36
CA MET A 82 -1.33 9.69 -6.82
C MET A 82 -0.94 10.80 -7.80
N HIS A 83 -1.05 10.58 -9.10
CA HIS A 83 -0.84 11.64 -10.09
C HIS A 83 -1.99 12.66 -10.06
N GLU A 84 -3.22 12.21 -9.80
CA GLU A 84 -4.39 13.07 -9.61
C GLU A 84 -4.40 13.78 -8.25
N PHE A 85 -3.67 13.25 -7.27
CA PHE A 85 -3.55 13.85 -5.94
C PHE A 85 -3.06 15.30 -6.00
N GLN A 86 -3.77 16.17 -5.29
CA GLN A 86 -3.47 17.58 -5.18
C GLN A 86 -2.99 17.92 -3.77
N VAL A 87 -1.90 18.67 -3.72
CA VAL A 87 -1.42 19.29 -2.48
C VAL A 87 -1.97 20.71 -2.49
N ASN A 88 -2.86 21.02 -1.54
CA ASN A 88 -3.50 22.32 -1.45
C ASN A 88 -3.47 22.78 0.02
N PRO A 89 -2.66 23.80 0.37
CA PRO A 89 -2.58 24.27 1.74
C PRO A 89 -3.86 24.88 2.31
N ALA A 90 -4.77 25.36 1.45
CA ALA A 90 -6.03 25.96 1.88
C ALA A 90 -7.15 24.94 2.09
N ASP A 91 -7.13 23.81 1.37
CA ASP A 91 -8.13 22.75 1.45
C ASP A 91 -7.52 21.39 1.09
N GLN A 92 -6.74 20.83 2.01
CA GLN A 92 -6.07 19.55 1.78
C GLN A 92 -7.06 18.39 1.87
N LYS A 93 -7.23 17.66 0.76
CA LYS A 93 -7.93 16.37 0.73
C LYS A 93 -6.92 15.22 0.79
N LEU A 94 -7.19 14.20 1.60
CA LEU A 94 -6.24 13.10 1.84
C LEU A 94 -6.75 11.74 1.38
N ASP A 95 -7.94 11.65 0.79
CA ASP A 95 -8.58 10.39 0.42
C ASP A 95 -7.69 9.53 -0.48
N GLN A 96 -7.17 10.07 -1.57
CA GLN A 96 -6.26 9.35 -2.49
C GLN A 96 -4.97 8.89 -1.80
N PHE A 97 -4.42 9.71 -0.91
CA PHE A 97 -3.25 9.35 -0.12
C PHE A 97 -3.56 8.16 0.81
N TYR A 98 -4.73 8.17 1.47
CA TYR A 98 -5.17 7.08 2.33
C TYR A 98 -5.48 5.81 1.55
N TRP A 99 -6.10 5.91 0.37
CA TRP A 99 -6.34 4.77 -0.52
C TRP A 99 -5.06 4.03 -0.84
N VAL A 100 -3.97 4.75 -1.09
CA VAL A 100 -2.64 4.17 -1.35
C VAL A 100 -1.99 3.65 -0.06
N ARG A 101 -2.04 4.44 1.02
CA ARG A 101 -1.40 4.10 2.30
C ARG A 101 -1.92 2.78 2.88
N THR A 102 -3.21 2.48 2.72
CA THR A 102 -3.79 1.22 3.23
C THR A 102 -3.10 -0.03 2.68
N TRP A 103 -2.52 0.04 1.48
CA TRP A 103 -1.82 -1.09 0.87
C TRP A 103 -0.34 -1.18 1.24
N ALA A 104 0.17 -0.31 2.12
CA ALA A 104 1.60 -0.23 2.45
C ALA A 104 2.21 -1.53 2.96
N THR A 105 1.44 -2.34 3.69
CA THR A 105 1.89 -3.64 4.19
C THR A 105 1.72 -4.75 3.16
N ALA A 106 0.86 -4.57 2.15
CA ALA A 106 0.57 -5.57 1.13
C ALA A 106 1.53 -5.50 -0.07
N ILE A 107 2.11 -4.33 -0.35
CA ILE A 107 2.94 -4.08 -1.52
C ILE A 107 4.43 -3.99 -1.12
N PRO A 108 5.38 -4.56 -1.89
CA PRO A 108 6.80 -4.38 -1.63
C PRO A 108 7.20 -2.91 -1.54
N ILE A 109 8.12 -2.59 -0.61
CA ILE A 109 8.47 -1.22 -0.25
C ILE A 109 8.94 -0.37 -1.45
N HIS A 110 9.66 -0.94 -2.41
CA HIS A 110 10.18 -0.20 -3.56
C HIS A 110 9.07 0.32 -4.49
N HIS A 111 7.94 -0.40 -4.62
CA HIS A 111 6.76 0.11 -5.33
C HIS A 111 6.01 1.18 -4.52
N MET A 112 6.19 1.20 -3.19
CA MET A 112 5.66 2.28 -2.36
C MET A 112 6.49 3.55 -2.51
N LEU A 113 7.82 3.43 -2.58
CA LEU A 113 8.73 4.56 -2.81
C LEU A 113 8.35 5.36 -4.06
N GLN A 114 8.07 4.69 -5.18
CA GLN A 114 7.66 5.36 -6.42
C GLN A 114 6.41 6.27 -6.23
N LYS A 115 5.44 5.84 -5.43
CA LYS A 115 4.23 6.63 -5.13
C LYS A 115 4.54 7.79 -4.18
N MET A 116 5.45 7.56 -3.23
CA MET A 116 5.94 8.60 -2.34
C MET A 116 6.74 9.66 -3.11
N ASP A 117 7.52 9.29 -4.12
CA ASP A 117 8.22 10.24 -4.98
C ASP A 117 7.24 11.18 -5.69
N VAL A 118 6.13 10.64 -6.22
CA VAL A 118 5.06 11.46 -6.83
C VAL A 118 4.47 12.44 -5.81
N PHE A 119 4.19 11.98 -4.59
CA PHE A 119 3.71 12.82 -3.49
C PHE A 119 4.70 13.93 -3.14
N PHE A 120 5.96 13.57 -2.87
CA PHE A 120 6.98 14.51 -2.41
C PHE A 120 7.28 15.56 -3.46
N ASN A 121 7.34 15.21 -4.75
CA ASN A 121 7.52 16.18 -5.83
C ASN A 121 6.43 17.26 -5.83
N LYS A 122 5.16 16.85 -5.72
CA LYS A 122 4.02 17.79 -5.65
C LYS A 122 4.06 18.63 -4.37
N TRP A 123 4.34 17.98 -3.24
CA TRP A 123 4.40 18.63 -1.93
C TRP A 123 5.51 19.68 -1.86
N GLN A 124 6.71 19.35 -2.33
CA GLN A 124 7.87 20.25 -2.38
C GLN A 124 7.61 21.42 -3.33
N GLN A 125 7.01 21.15 -4.50
CA GLN A 125 6.67 22.19 -5.46
C GLN A 125 5.72 23.23 -4.85
N VAL A 126 4.65 22.78 -4.17
CA VAL A 126 3.68 23.68 -3.52
C VAL A 126 4.34 24.47 -2.39
N LEU A 127 5.14 23.82 -1.54
CA LEU A 127 5.87 24.50 -0.49
C LEU A 127 6.83 25.57 -1.05
N TYR A 128 7.60 25.22 -2.08
CA TYR A 128 8.52 26.14 -2.73
C TYR A 128 7.80 27.36 -3.32
N GLN A 129 6.73 27.14 -4.09
CA GLN A 129 5.92 28.22 -4.67
C GLN A 129 5.33 29.13 -3.59
N TRP A 130 4.84 28.56 -2.49
CA TRP A 130 4.30 29.32 -1.38
C TRP A 130 5.37 30.18 -0.70
N LEU A 131 6.56 29.60 -0.46
CA LEU A 131 7.70 30.33 0.12
C LEU A 131 8.18 31.50 -0.75
N CYS A 132 8.12 31.37 -2.06
CA CYS A 132 8.50 32.44 -3.00
C CYS A 132 7.44 33.56 -3.11
N SER A 133 6.19 33.32 -2.70
CA SER A 133 5.05 34.22 -2.93
C SER A 133 4.73 35.16 -1.75
N LYS A 134 5.76 35.64 -1.03
CA LYS A 134 5.62 36.44 0.21
C LYS A 134 4.66 35.78 1.23
N PRO A 135 5.00 34.61 1.77
CA PRO A 135 4.11 33.83 2.61
C PRO A 135 3.86 34.49 3.97
N ASN A 136 2.71 34.17 4.58
CA ASN A 136 2.60 34.19 6.03
C ASN A 136 3.33 32.94 6.58
N PHE A 137 4.49 33.16 7.21
CA PHE A 137 5.33 32.06 7.72
C PHE A 137 4.66 31.22 8.80
N GLU A 138 3.79 31.80 9.63
CA GLU A 138 3.05 31.04 10.64
C GLU A 138 2.12 30.01 9.98
N ALA A 139 1.40 30.42 8.93
CA ALA A 139 0.55 29.52 8.16
C ALA A 139 1.35 28.41 7.47
N VAL A 140 2.52 28.75 6.91
CA VAL A 140 3.42 27.76 6.29
C VAL A 140 3.92 26.74 7.32
N ILE A 141 4.34 27.21 8.50
CA ILE A 141 4.82 26.34 9.58
C ILE A 141 3.70 25.43 10.06
N ASN A 142 2.51 25.96 10.33
CA ASN A 142 1.37 25.17 10.77
C ASN A 142 0.97 24.11 9.74
N TRP A 143 0.95 24.47 8.46
CA TRP A 143 0.71 23.51 7.38
C TRP A 143 1.80 22.44 7.30
N TYR A 144 3.08 22.83 7.33
CA TYR A 144 4.22 21.90 7.31
C TYR A 144 4.17 20.93 8.50
N LEU A 145 3.90 21.44 9.71
CA LEU A 145 3.77 20.65 10.91
C LEU A 145 2.57 19.69 10.83
N GLY A 146 1.50 20.05 10.13
CA GLY A 146 0.37 19.16 9.88
C GLY A 146 0.74 17.88 9.09
N TRP A 147 1.82 17.92 8.30
CA TRP A 147 2.36 16.75 7.61
C TRP A 147 3.34 15.94 8.45
N LYS A 148 3.87 16.55 9.52
CA LYS A 148 4.81 15.92 10.43
C LYS A 148 4.03 15.09 11.45
N VAL A 149 3.80 13.82 11.11
CA VAL A 149 3.29 12.78 12.04
C VAL A 149 4.44 12.23 12.85
#